data_AF-A0AAE1Q871-F1
#
_entry.id   AF-A0AAE1Q871-F1
#
_cell.length_a   1.000
_cell.length_b   1.000
_cell.length_c   1.000
_cell.angle_alpha   90.00
_cell.angle_beta   90.00
_cell.angle_gamma   90.00
#
_symmetry.space_group_name_H-M   'P 1'
#
loop_
_entity.id
_entity.type
_entity.pdbx_description
1 polymer ?
#
loop_
_entity_poly.entity_id
_entity_poly.type
_entity_poly.pdbx_seq_one_letter_code
_entity_poly.pdbx_strand_id
1 'polypeptide(L)'
;MPMQTTNNNMATGEAAEIRVKIAYSGEVYITYVPPVTEVAALEEEIRAVCKFDSDQDFTIKWIDEEGDPITISHEYELGEALRLYDINKDSELTIHGKYSLI
;
A
#
# COMPACT_ATOMS: atom_id res chain seq x y z
N MET A 1 -30.34 -41.66 -4.90
CA MET A 1 -30.63 -40.72 -3.79
C MET A 1 -29.37 -39.90 -3.54
N PRO A 2 -29.49 -38.58 -3.34
CA PRO A 2 -28.51 -37.59 -3.78
C PRO A 2 -27.44 -37.23 -2.76
N MET A 3 -26.34 -36.72 -3.32
CA MET A 3 -25.24 -35.88 -2.81
C MET A 3 -25.36 -35.40 -1.36
N GLN A 4 -24.31 -35.65 -0.57
CA GLN A 4 -23.91 -34.72 0.48
C GLN A 4 -22.60 -34.07 0.04
N THR A 5 -22.77 -32.91 -0.58
CA THR A 5 -21.74 -31.91 -0.84
C THR A 5 -21.14 -31.53 0.51
N THR A 6 -19.94 -31.99 0.81
CA THR A 6 -19.13 -31.34 1.84
C THR A 6 -18.60 -30.06 1.21
N ASN A 7 -19.36 -28.98 1.42
CA ASN A 7 -18.90 -27.62 1.23
C ASN A 7 -17.66 -27.43 2.12
N ASN A 8 -16.49 -27.55 1.50
CA ASN A 8 -15.32 -26.87 2.02
C ASN A 8 -15.57 -25.38 1.80
N ASN A 9 -16.24 -24.75 2.76
CA ASN A 9 -16.06 -23.34 3.03
C ASN A 9 -14.59 -23.15 3.45
N MET A 10 -13.70 -23.16 2.46
CA MET A 10 -12.44 -22.44 2.59
C MET A 10 -12.87 -21.00 2.73
N ALA A 11 -12.72 -20.47 3.95
CA ALA A 11 -12.75 -19.05 4.18
C ALA A 11 -11.84 -18.42 3.14
N THR A 12 -12.43 -17.82 2.11
CA THR A 12 -11.81 -16.80 1.30
C THR A 12 -11.47 -15.71 2.30
N GLY A 13 -10.29 -15.80 2.90
CA GLY A 13 -9.74 -14.73 3.70
C GLY A 13 -9.78 -13.52 2.80
N GLU A 14 -10.71 -12.62 3.10
CA GLU A 14 -10.75 -11.29 2.53
C GLU A 14 -9.34 -10.76 2.76
N ALA A 15 -8.50 -10.79 1.72
CA ALA A 15 -7.20 -10.18 1.77
C ALA A 15 -7.53 -8.71 2.00
N ALA A 16 -7.44 -8.25 3.25
CA ALA A 16 -7.90 -6.95 3.66
C ALA A 16 -7.15 -5.93 2.80
N GLU A 17 -7.84 -5.37 1.81
CA GLU A 17 -7.26 -4.41 0.89
C GLU A 17 -6.86 -3.20 1.71
N ILE A 18 -5.59 -2.85 1.64
CA ILE A 18 -5.01 -1.74 2.39
C ILE A 18 -5.39 -0.49 1.62
N ARG A 19 -6.12 0.40 2.29
CA ARG A 19 -6.39 1.72 1.75
C ARG A 19 -5.11 2.54 1.79
N VAL A 20 -4.61 2.93 0.63
CA VAL A 20 -3.41 3.75 0.49
C VAL A 20 -3.82 5.12 -0.02
N LYS A 21 -3.35 6.15 0.67
CA LYS A 21 -3.60 7.56 0.36
C LYS A 21 -2.31 8.19 -0.10
N ILE A 22 -2.22 8.51 -1.38
CA ILE A 22 -1.01 9.06 -1.97
C ILE A 22 -1.20 10.57 -2.11
N ALA A 23 -0.44 11.35 -1.33
CA ALA A 23 -0.35 12.79 -1.47
C ALA A 23 0.78 13.13 -2.44
N TYR A 24 0.45 13.70 -3.59
CA TYR A 24 1.40 14.06 -4.64
C TYR A 24 0.99 15.35 -5.35
N SER A 25 1.93 16.27 -5.54
CA SER A 25 1.74 17.54 -6.27
C SER A 25 0.57 18.42 -5.77
N GLY A 26 0.23 18.31 -4.47
CA GLY A 26 -0.92 19.01 -3.88
C GLY A 26 -2.27 18.32 -4.12
N GLU A 27 -2.27 17.19 -4.81
CA GLU A 27 -3.41 16.31 -5.00
C GLU A 27 -3.31 15.10 -4.06
N VAL A 28 -4.47 14.53 -3.73
CA VAL A 28 -4.57 13.33 -2.89
C VAL A 28 -5.31 12.27 -3.67
N TYR A 29 -4.62 11.15 -3.91
CA TYR A 29 -5.14 9.96 -4.56
C TYR A 29 -5.43 8.91 -3.49
N ILE A 30 -6.52 8.16 -3.67
CA ILE A 30 -6.87 7.06 -2.77
C ILE A 30 -7.01 5.82 -3.62
N THR A 31 -6.23 4.81 -3.31
CA THR A 31 -6.28 3.49 -3.94
C THR A 31 -6.41 2.41 -2.87
N TYR A 32 -6.78 1.21 -3.31
CA TYR A 32 -6.87 0.03 -2.48
C TYR A 32 -5.89 -0.97 -3.08
N VAL A 33 -4.84 -1.27 -2.33
CA VAL A 33 -3.87 -2.28 -2.75
C VAL A 33 -4.16 -3.56 -1.99
N PRO A 34 -4.00 -4.74 -2.62
CA PRO A 34 -3.89 -5.96 -1.86
C PRO A 34 -2.72 -5.82 -0.86
N PRO A 35 -2.64 -6.66 0.19
CA PRO A 35 -1.48 -6.70 1.07
C PRO A 35 -0.22 -7.01 0.25
N VAL A 36 0.40 -5.95 -0.27
CA VAL A 36 1.59 -5.99 -1.11
C VAL A 36 2.76 -6.30 -0.20
N THR A 37 3.42 -7.42 -0.47
CA THR A 37 4.64 -7.81 0.25
C THR A 37 5.90 -7.24 -0.38
N GLU A 38 5.81 -6.70 -1.60
CA GLU A 38 6.96 -6.23 -2.38
C GLU A 38 6.84 -4.73 -2.66
N VAL A 39 7.94 -3.99 -2.43
CA VAL A 39 8.01 -2.55 -2.70
C VAL A 39 7.83 -2.24 -4.17
N ALA A 40 8.38 -3.07 -5.06
CA ALA A 40 8.26 -2.89 -6.51
C ALA A 40 6.79 -2.90 -6.97
N ALA A 41 5.96 -3.78 -6.41
CA ALA A 41 4.53 -3.83 -6.72
C ALA A 41 3.80 -2.56 -6.23
N LEU A 42 4.15 -2.06 -5.04
CA LEU A 42 3.61 -0.80 -4.53
C LEU A 42 4.04 0.38 -5.40
N GLU A 43 5.30 0.41 -5.84
CA GLU A 43 5.83 1.43 -6.74
C GLU A 43 5.08 1.44 -8.08
N GLU A 44 4.86 0.29 -8.71
CA GLU A 44 4.09 0.18 -9.95
C GLU A 44 2.66 0.70 -9.78
N GLU A 45 1.99 0.35 -8.69
CA GLU A 45 0.63 0.82 -8.41
C GLU A 45 0.59 2.34 -8.23
N ILE A 46 1.52 2.90 -7.45
CA ILE A 46 1.62 4.36 -7.27
C ILE A 46 1.90 5.03 -8.62
N ARG A 47 2.75 4.43 -9.45
CA ARG A 47 3.02 4.91 -10.82
C ARG A 47 1.76 4.95 -11.66
N ALA A 48 0.95 3.89 -11.59
CA ALA A 48 -0.31 3.79 -12.31
C ALA A 48 -1.34 4.81 -11.82
N VAL A 49 -1.46 4.99 -10.50
CA VAL A 49 -2.42 5.89 -9.85
C VAL A 49 -2.06 7.37 -10.08
N CYS A 50 -0.81 7.74 -9.81
CA CYS A 50 -0.32 9.11 -9.97
C CYS A 50 0.12 9.43 -11.41
N LYS A 51 0.02 8.46 -12.33
CA LYS A 51 0.43 8.57 -13.74
C LYS A 51 1.85 9.09 -13.90
N PHE A 52 2.78 8.58 -13.10
CA PHE A 52 4.19 8.93 -13.24
C PHE A 52 4.76 8.36 -14.53
N ASP A 53 5.67 9.12 -15.14
CA ASP A 53 6.46 8.62 -16.27
C ASP A 53 7.43 7.51 -15.82
N SER A 54 7.78 6.62 -16.75
CA SER A 54 8.67 5.49 -16.50
C SER A 54 10.09 5.90 -16.07
N ASP A 55 10.49 7.12 -16.42
CA ASP A 55 11.79 7.72 -16.08
C ASP A 55 11.69 8.67 -14.87
N GLN A 56 10.50 8.82 -14.28
CA GLN A 56 10.31 9.70 -13.15
C GLN A 56 10.66 8.98 -11.85
N ASP A 57 11.71 9.47 -11.18
CA ASP A 57 12.05 9.10 -9.81
C ASP A 57 11.04 9.70 -8.84
N PHE A 58 10.62 8.87 -7.89
CA PHE A 58 9.80 9.29 -6.76
C PHE A 58 10.27 8.57 -5.50
N THR A 59 9.94 9.14 -4.34
CA THR A 59 10.23 8.52 -3.06
C THR A 59 8.90 8.25 -2.36
N ILE A 60 8.73 7.05 -1.83
CA ILE A 60 7.57 6.68 -1.03
C ILE A 60 7.89 7.04 0.42
N LYS A 61 7.01 7.79 1.07
CA LYS A 61 7.13 8.11 2.50
C LYS A 61 5.84 7.78 3.22
N TRP A 62 5.88 6.78 4.09
CA TRP A 62 4.79 6.45 4.99
C TRP A 62 4.84 7.36 6.23
N ILE A 63 3.70 7.92 6.61
CA ILE A 63 3.54 8.67 7.87
C ILE A 63 3.18 7.69 8.99
N ASP A 64 4.08 7.53 9.97
CA ASP A 64 3.85 6.66 11.12
C ASP A 64 2.84 7.26 12.14
N GLU A 65 2.68 6.56 13.26
CA GLU A 65 1.77 6.96 14.35
C GLU A 65 2.18 8.25 15.07
N GLU A 66 3.48 8.58 15.04
CA GLU A 66 4.02 9.82 15.61
C GLU A 66 3.88 10.99 14.62
N GLY A 67 3.46 10.71 13.39
CA GLY A 67 3.34 11.68 12.30
C GLY A 67 4.64 11.89 11.54
N ASP A 68 5.63 11.02 11.75
CA ASP A 68 6.95 11.12 11.13
C ASP A 68 6.97 10.45 9.76
N PRO A 69 7.51 11.13 8.72
CA PRO A 69 7.62 10.56 7.39
C PRO A 69 8.80 9.58 7.29
N ILE A 70 8.51 8.30 7.46
CA ILE A 70 9.44 7.20 7.20
C ILE A 70 9.51 6.94 5.69
N THR A 71 10.73 6.83 5.15
CA THR A 71 10.91 6.52 3.73
C THR A 71 10.77 5.01 3.52
N ILE A 72 9.97 4.59 2.54
CA ILE A 72 9.88 3.19 2.11
C ILE A 72 10.70 3.08 0.82
N SER A 73 11.78 2.32 0.91
CA SER A 73 12.70 2.03 -0.20
C SER A 73 13.08 0.54 -0.26
N HIS A 74 12.89 -0.19 0.84
CA HIS A 74 13.20 -1.61 0.96
C HIS A 74 12.03 -2.40 1.53
N GLU A 75 11.98 -3.69 1.21
CA GLU A 75 10.92 -4.61 1.66
C GLU A 75 10.78 -4.68 3.18
N TYR A 76 11.88 -4.56 3.92
CA TYR A 76 11.86 -4.52 5.38
C TYR A 76 11.05 -3.32 5.92
N GLU A 77 11.21 -2.14 5.31
CA GLU A 77 10.48 -0.93 5.71
C GLU A 77 8.98 -1.06 5.41
N LEU A 78 8.64 -1.65 4.25
CA LEU A 78 7.25 -1.97 3.90
C LEU A 78 6.66 -3.01 4.86
N GLY A 79 7.44 -4.00 5.27
CA GLY A 79 7.04 -5.01 6.25
C GLY A 79 6.73 -4.42 7.62
N GLU A 80 7.55 -3.47 8.11
CA GLU A 80 7.25 -2.74 9.35
C GLU A 80 6.01 -1.86 9.20
N ALA A 81 5.85 -1.17 8.07
CA ALA A 81 4.66 -0.38 7.76
C ALA A 81 3.38 -1.22 7.80
N LEU A 82 3.41 -2.40 7.16
CA LEU A 82 2.28 -3.32 7.12
C LEU A 82 1.96 -3.91 8.50
N ARG A 83 3.01 -4.26 9.26
CA ARG A 83 2.86 -4.76 10.62
C ARG A 83 2.22 -3.70 11.51
N LEU A 84 2.64 -2.45 11.40
CA LEU A 84 2.08 -1.33 12.16
C LEU A 84 0.67 -0.96 11.69
N TYR A 85 0.38 -1.06 10.39
CA TYR A 85 -0.98 -0.92 9.85
C TYR A 85 -1.96 -1.91 10.49
N ASP A 86 -1.58 -3.19 10.61
CA ASP A 86 -2.41 -4.22 11.25
C ASP A 86 -2.55 -4.00 12.77
N ILE A 87 -1.45 -3.64 13.44
CA ILE A 87 -1.41 -3.39 14.89
C ILE A 87 -2.26 -2.16 15.26
N ASN A 88 -2.07 -1.05 14.56
CA ASN A 88 -2.77 0.21 14.84
C ASN A 88 -4.21 0.20 14.33
N LYS A 89 -4.57 -0.80 13.51
CA LYS A 89 -5.82 -0.84 12.74
C LYS A 89 -6.03 0.47 11.97
N ASP A 90 -4.93 1.02 11.49
CA ASP A 90 -4.97 2.30 10.81
C ASP A 90 -5.79 2.15 9.53
N SER A 91 -6.62 3.15 9.26
CA SER A 91 -7.55 3.08 8.13
C SER A 91 -6.92 3.54 6.82
N GLU A 92 -5.70 4.10 6.86
CA GLU A 92 -5.02 4.62 5.67
C GLU A 92 -3.49 4.63 5.79
N LEU A 93 -2.79 4.08 4.79
CA LEU A 93 -1.36 4.27 4.61
C LEU A 93 -1.13 5.56 3.82
N THR A 94 -0.63 6.62 4.46
CA THR A 94 -0.38 7.89 3.77
C THR A 94 1.01 7.89 3.14
N ILE A 95 1.09 8.00 1.81
CA ILE A 95 2.31 8.04 1.03
C ILE A 95 2.55 9.45 0.49
N HIS A 96 3.72 10.04 0.74
CA HIS A 96 4.09 11.33 0.16
C HIS A 96 5.11 11.17 -0.97
N GLY A 97 4.69 11.43 -2.21
CA GLY A 97 5.58 11.45 -3.37
C GLY A 97 6.30 12.80 -3.48
N LYS A 98 7.62 12.83 -3.28
CA LYS A 98 8.40 14.07 -3.45
C LYS A 98 9.11 14.09 -4.81
N TYR A 99 9.00 15.21 -5.53
CA TYR A 99 9.86 15.47 -6.70
C TYR A 99 11.31 15.64 -6.24
N SER A 100 12.24 14.93 -6.90
CA SER A 100 13.62 15.38 -6.97
C SER A 100 13.69 16.43 -8.08
N LEU A 101 13.53 17.70 -7.73
CA LEU A 101 13.88 18.80 -8.64
C LEU A 101 15.40 18.74 -8.83
N ILE A 102 15.82 18.23 -9.99
CA ILE A 102 17.16 18.53 -10.53
C ILE A 102 17.28 20.02 -10.84
#